data_AF-A0A9W6TRN9-F1
#
_entry.id   AF-A0A9W6TRN9-F1
#
_cell.length_a   1.000
_cell.length_b   1.000
_cell.length_c   1.000
_cell.angle_alpha   90.00
_cell.angle_beta   90.00
_cell.angle_gamma   90.00
#
_symmetry.space_group_name_H-M   'P 1'
#
loop_
_entity.id
_entity.type
_entity.pdbx_description
1 polymer ?
#
loop_
_entity_poly.entity_id
_entity_poly.type
_entity_poly.pdbx_seq_one_letter_code
_entity_poly.pdbx_strand_id
1 'polypeptide(L)'
;MCGCVKQLETPDTPDTIIEDFAKEFFADSARADFHAKQVLRRYVEEDREIVIWVASVVPLEFDDQRVKGLGFRHQGYALTKRAKVSTPSREFSLLQLCSLVSPEKEDHTVYDPAAVRALTDFMLGTVAGNITASQELIENVLMDQAVKP
;
A
#
# COMPACT_ATOMS: atom_id res chain seq x y z
N MET A 1 11.49 8.92 -8.80
CA MET A 1 11.47 8.29 -7.46
C MET A 1 12.66 8.81 -6.67
N CYS A 2 12.42 9.68 -5.68
CA CYS A 2 13.42 10.06 -4.68
C CYS A 2 12.76 9.87 -3.31
N GLY A 3 13.33 9.00 -2.47
CA GLY A 3 12.78 8.69 -1.15
C GLY A 3 13.82 7.99 -0.30
N CYS A 4 13.87 8.33 0.99
CA CYS A 4 14.74 7.66 1.95
C CYS A 4 13.92 6.55 2.61
N VAL A 5 14.29 5.29 2.37
CA VAL A 5 13.65 4.13 3.01
C VAL A 5 14.61 3.57 4.04
N LYS A 6 14.14 3.42 5.29
CA LYS A 6 14.81 2.64 6.32
C LYS A 6 14.02 1.37 6.56
N GLN A 7 14.56 0.25 6.12
CA GLN A 7 14.05 -1.06 6.53
C GLN A 7 14.55 -1.36 7.94
N LEU A 8 13.62 -1.57 8.87
CA LEU A 8 13.92 -1.93 10.24
C LEU A 8 13.96 -3.46 10.31
N GLU A 9 15.14 -4.01 10.57
CA GLU A 9 15.30 -5.46 10.74
C GLU A 9 14.67 -5.92 12.05
N THR A 10 13.79 -6.92 11.98
CA THR A 10 13.28 -7.67 13.14
C THR A 10 13.78 -9.11 13.05
N PRO A 11 14.91 -9.45 13.70
CA PRO A 11 15.56 -10.76 13.59
C PRO A 11 14.64 -11.95 13.95
N ASP A 12 13.62 -11.70 14.77
CA ASP A 12 12.71 -12.74 15.28
C ASP A 12 11.44 -12.96 14.41
N THR A 13 11.24 -12.19 13.32
CA THR A 13 10.08 -12.34 12.45
C THR A 13 10.46 -12.22 10.96
N PRO A 14 10.91 -13.31 10.31
CA PRO A 14 11.44 -13.29 8.95
C PRO A 14 10.40 -12.94 7.88
N ASP A 15 9.12 -13.18 8.17
CA ASP A 15 8.00 -12.86 7.27
C ASP A 15 7.42 -11.46 7.51
N THR A 16 8.05 -10.63 8.35
CA THR A 16 7.62 -9.27 8.65
C THR A 16 8.63 -8.27 8.10
N ILE A 17 8.14 -7.29 7.36
CA ILE A 17 8.89 -6.14 6.90
C ILE A 17 8.36 -4.91 7.63
N ILE A 18 9.25 -4.14 8.25
CA ILE A 18 8.92 -2.86 8.88
C ILE A 18 9.71 -1.78 8.17
N GLU A 19 9.04 -0.71 7.76
CA GLU A 19 9.66 0.39 7.04
C GLU A 19 9.25 1.73 7.64
N ASP A 20 10.21 2.64 7.65
CA ASP A 20 10.02 4.04 8.00
C ASP A 20 10.63 4.89 6.87
N PHE A 21 9.80 5.63 6.13
CA PHE A 21 10.24 6.31 4.92
C PHE A 21 9.54 7.64 4.67
N ALA A 22 10.26 8.53 4.00
CA ALA A 22 9.71 9.74 3.41
C ALA A 22 9.62 9.58 1.89
N LYS A 23 8.49 9.98 1.31
CA LYS A 23 8.23 9.83 -0.12
C LYS A 23 7.49 11.05 -0.66
N GLU A 24 8.02 11.57 -1.76
CA GLU A 24 7.36 12.57 -2.59
C GLU A 24 6.50 11.85 -3.65
N PHE A 25 5.24 12.26 -3.76
CA PHE A 25 4.31 11.79 -4.77
C PHE A 25 3.94 12.93 -5.72
N PHE A 26 3.84 12.57 -6.99
CA PHE A 26 3.38 13.43 -8.07
C PHE A 26 2.14 12.78 -8.68
N ALA A 27 1.03 13.51 -8.71
CA ALA A 27 -0.18 13.11 -9.44
C ALA A 27 -0.69 14.33 -10.22
N ASP A 28 -0.72 14.22 -11.55
CA ASP A 28 -1.04 15.32 -12.47
C ASP A 28 -0.20 16.58 -12.18
N SER A 29 -0.85 17.66 -11.72
CA SER A 29 -0.21 18.91 -11.32
C SER A 29 0.01 19.05 -9.81
N ALA A 30 -0.44 18.08 -9.02
CA ALA A 30 -0.36 18.12 -7.56
C ALA A 30 0.89 17.40 -7.06
N ARG A 31 1.52 17.97 -6.04
CA ARG A 31 2.73 17.46 -5.40
C ARG A 31 2.49 17.31 -3.91
N ALA A 32 2.95 16.20 -3.36
CA ALA A 32 2.71 15.91 -1.96
C ALA A 32 3.87 15.12 -1.35
N ASP A 33 4.40 15.62 -0.23
CA ASP A 33 5.42 14.96 0.56
C ASP A 33 4.77 14.25 1.73
N PHE A 34 5.13 12.99 1.94
CA PHE A 34 4.61 12.19 3.04
C PHE A 34 5.72 11.52 3.81
N HIS A 35 5.45 11.31 5.09
CA HIS A 35 6.17 10.40 5.94
C HIS A 35 5.28 9.20 6.24
N ALA A 36 5.75 7.99 5.97
CA ALA A 36 4.99 6.78 6.18
C ALA A 36 5.79 5.79 7.03
N LYS A 37 5.08 5.16 7.97
CA LYS A 37 5.56 3.99 8.71
C LYS A 37 4.66 2.83 8.37
N GLN A 38 5.22 1.71 7.92
CA GLN A 38 4.43 0.54 7.57
C GLN A 38 5.01 -0.75 8.10
N VAL A 39 4.10 -1.70 8.30
CA VAL A 39 4.40 -3.09 8.61
C VAL A 39 3.69 -3.94 7.58
N LEU A 40 4.44 -4.80 6.91
CA LEU A 40 3.91 -5.85 6.04
C LEU A 40 4.23 -7.19 6.70
N ARG A 41 3.30 -8.14 6.60
CA ARG A 41 3.53 -9.50 7.08
C ARG A 41 2.95 -10.54 6.14
N ARG A 42 3.75 -11.54 5.80
CA ARG A 42 3.34 -12.72 5.04
C ARG A 42 2.82 -13.81 5.98
N TYR A 43 1.76 -14.48 5.53
CA TYR A 43 1.16 -15.64 6.15
C TYR A 43 1.01 -16.72 5.08
N VAL A 44 1.53 -17.91 5.35
CA VAL A 44 1.41 -19.08 4.48
C VAL A 44 0.49 -20.08 5.17
N GLU A 45 -0.60 -20.40 4.50
CA GLU A 45 -1.56 -21.42 4.92
C GLU A 45 -1.58 -22.56 3.88
N GLU A 46 -2.30 -23.65 4.17
CA GLU A 46 -2.31 -24.85 3.31
C GLU A 46 -2.77 -24.57 1.87
N ASP A 47 -3.77 -23.70 1.69
CA ASP A 47 -4.42 -23.44 0.40
C ASP A 47 -4.22 -22.01 -0.14
N ARG A 48 -3.49 -21.18 0.61
CA ARG A 48 -3.35 -19.74 0.30
C ARG A 48 -2.13 -19.08 0.94
N GLU A 49 -1.69 -18.01 0.31
CA GLU A 49 -0.74 -17.06 0.87
C GLU A 49 -1.36 -15.68 0.99
N ILE A 50 -1.08 -14.98 2.10
CA ILE A 50 -1.61 -13.66 2.39
C ILE A 50 -0.47 -12.75 2.80
N VAL A 51 -0.36 -11.58 2.16
CA VAL A 51 0.45 -10.47 2.66
C VAL A 51 -0.51 -9.41 3.18
N ILE A 52 -0.42 -9.08 4.46
CA ILE A 52 -1.20 -8.00 5.09
C ILE A 52 -0.28 -6.81 5.30
N TRP A 53 -0.77 -5.60 5.08
CA TRP A 53 -0.05 -4.38 5.43
C TRP A 53 -0.91 -3.43 6.26
N VAL A 54 -0.23 -2.71 7.16
CA VAL A 54 -0.78 -1.59 7.93
C VAL A 54 0.24 -0.47 7.90
N ALA A 55 -0.18 0.72 7.48
CA ALA A 55 0.64 1.90 7.39
C ALA A 55 -0.04 3.11 8.06
N SER A 56 0.77 3.90 8.76
CA SER A 56 0.42 5.26 9.17
C SER A 56 1.14 6.23 8.26
N VAL A 57 0.39 7.14 7.64
CA VAL A 57 0.87 8.05 6.61
C VAL A 57 0.55 9.47 7.06
N VAL A 58 1.58 10.31 7.17
CA VAL A 58 1.47 11.71 7.57
C VAL A 58 1.89 12.60 6.41
N PRO A 59 0.97 13.37 5.80
CA PRO A 59 1.34 14.44 4.88
C PRO A 59 2.20 15.49 5.58
N LEU A 60 3.32 15.83 4.97
CA LEU A 60 4.23 16.89 5.39
C LEU A 60 3.94 18.18 4.63
N GLU A 61 3.72 18.06 3.32
CA GLU A 61 3.45 19.16 2.40
C GLU A 61 2.47 18.73 1.31
N PHE A 62 1.56 19.62 0.90
CA PHE A 62 0.62 19.43 -0.20
C PHE A 62 0.46 20.75 -0.95
N ASP A 63 0.77 20.76 -2.26
CA ASP A 63 0.77 21.96 -3.09
C ASP A 63 1.46 23.17 -2.41
N ASP A 64 2.69 22.93 -1.95
CA ASP A 64 3.57 23.89 -1.27
C ASP A 64 3.05 24.42 0.08
N GLN A 65 1.99 23.81 0.63
CA GLN A 65 1.46 24.11 1.95
C GLN A 65 1.78 23.01 2.96
N ARG A 66 2.30 23.41 4.12
CA ARG A 66 2.54 22.47 5.22
C ARG A 66 1.24 21.93 5.77
N VAL A 67 1.15 20.61 5.87
CA VAL A 67 0.02 19.93 6.50
C VAL A 67 0.40 19.55 7.93
N LYS A 68 -0.51 19.74 8.89
CA LYS A 68 -0.32 19.35 10.29
C LYS A 68 -1.60 18.73 10.83
N GLY A 69 -1.46 17.74 11.71
CA GLY A 69 -2.56 17.09 12.45
C GLY A 69 -3.50 16.21 11.60
N LEU A 70 -3.27 16.10 10.30
CA LEU A 70 -4.00 15.20 9.41
C LEU A 70 -3.08 14.05 9.05
N GLY A 71 -3.56 12.83 9.23
CA GLY A 71 -2.89 11.61 8.83
C GLY A 71 -3.86 10.68 8.11
N PHE A 72 -3.33 9.55 7.65
CA PHE A 72 -4.10 8.49 7.03
C PHE A 72 -3.61 7.15 7.55
N ARG A 73 -4.56 6.26 7.83
CA ARG A 73 -4.30 4.84 8.01
C ARG A 73 -4.58 4.14 6.69
N HIS A 74 -3.55 3.51 6.14
CA HIS A 74 -3.67 2.64 4.97
C HIS A 74 -3.51 1.19 5.40
N GLN A 75 -4.48 0.37 5.05
CA GLN A 75 -4.49 -1.05 5.39
C GLN A 75 -4.90 -1.84 4.16
N GLY A 76 -4.50 -3.10 4.12
CA GLY A 76 -4.96 -3.98 3.07
C GLY A 76 -4.28 -5.33 3.10
N TYR A 77 -4.63 -6.13 2.11
CA TYR A 77 -4.00 -7.42 1.91
C TYR A 77 -3.92 -7.79 0.43
N ALA A 78 -2.92 -8.60 0.10
CA ALA A 78 -2.81 -9.36 -1.15
C ALA A 78 -2.97 -10.83 -0.79
N LEU A 79 -3.94 -11.49 -1.41
CA LEU A 79 -4.25 -12.91 -1.21
C LEU A 79 -4.05 -13.64 -2.53
N THR A 80 -3.23 -14.69 -2.50
CA THR A 80 -3.09 -15.65 -3.59
C THR A 80 -3.60 -16.99 -3.13
N LYS A 81 -4.51 -17.59 -3.89
CA LYS A 81 -5.05 -18.93 -3.60
C LYS A 81 -5.42 -19.66 -4.88
N ARG A 82 -5.64 -20.98 -4.79
CA ARG A 82 -6.17 -21.75 -5.92
C ARG A 82 -7.56 -21.20 -6.33
N ALA A 83 -7.76 -20.95 -7.62
CA ALA A 83 -9.06 -20.51 -8.11
C ALA A 83 -10.08 -21.66 -8.05
N LYS A 84 -11.36 -21.34 -7.78
CA LYS A 84 -12.43 -22.37 -7.74
C LYS A 84 -12.68 -23.05 -9.08
N VAL A 85 -12.31 -22.38 -10.18
CA VAL A 85 -12.45 -22.89 -11.56
C VAL A 85 -11.28 -23.79 -11.98
N SER A 86 -10.27 -23.96 -11.12
CA SER A 86 -9.11 -24.81 -11.39
C SER A 86 -9.48 -26.28 -11.44
N THR A 87 -8.91 -26.99 -12.40
CA THR A 87 -9.10 -28.43 -12.62
C THR A 87 -7.73 -29.13 -12.62
N PRO A 88 -7.67 -30.46 -12.42
CA PRO A 88 -6.38 -31.18 -12.44
C PRO A 88 -5.60 -31.04 -13.76
N SER A 89 -6.28 -30.77 -14.87
CA SER A 89 -5.66 -30.56 -16.19
C SER A 89 -5.37 -29.09 -16.49
N ARG A 90 -5.90 -28.16 -15.69
CA ARG A 90 -5.72 -26.71 -15.87
C ARG A 90 -5.79 -25.99 -14.54
N GLU A 91 -4.61 -25.66 -14.04
CA GLU A 91 -4.42 -24.95 -12.79
C GLU A 91 -4.53 -23.44 -12.98
N PHE A 92 -5.29 -22.79 -12.10
CA PHE A 92 -5.38 -21.34 -12.02
C PHE A 92 -5.22 -20.87 -10.57
N SER A 93 -4.62 -19.69 -10.44
CA SER A 93 -4.54 -18.95 -9.18
C SER A 93 -5.46 -17.73 -9.25
N LEU A 94 -6.05 -17.40 -8.11
CA LEU A 94 -6.79 -16.16 -7.90
C LEU A 94 -5.94 -15.23 -7.05
N LEU A 95 -5.60 -14.07 -7.60
CA LEU A 95 -5.02 -12.95 -6.88
C LEU A 95 -6.14 -11.98 -6.47
N GLN A 96 -6.19 -11.60 -5.19
CA GLN A 96 -7.12 -10.60 -4.67
C GLN A 96 -6.34 -9.54 -3.90
N LEU A 97 -6.40 -8.29 -4.35
CA LEU A 97 -5.88 -7.16 -3.59
C LEU A 97 -7.06 -6.35 -3.05
N CYS A 98 -6.99 -6.04 -1.76
CA CYS A 98 -7.97 -5.18 -1.10
C CYS A 98 -7.24 -4.10 -0.33
N SER A 99 -7.74 -2.87 -0.40
CA SER A 99 -7.17 -1.74 0.31
C SER A 99 -8.25 -0.85 0.93
N LEU A 100 -7.96 -0.39 2.14
CA LEU A 100 -8.74 0.58 2.89
C LEU A 100 -7.84 1.74 3.28
N VAL A 101 -8.27 2.96 2.93
CA VAL A 101 -7.62 4.20 3.37
C VAL A 101 -8.61 4.95 4.25
N SER A 102 -8.19 5.33 5.45
CA SER A 102 -9.02 6.06 6.41
C SER A 102 -8.28 7.31 6.86
N PRO A 103 -8.90 8.51 6.79
CA PRO A 103 -8.29 9.71 7.36
C PRO A 103 -8.28 9.62 8.89
N GLU A 104 -7.17 10.00 9.49
CA GLU A 104 -6.99 10.13 10.94
C GLU A 104 -6.76 11.62 11.24
N LYS A 105 -7.61 12.21 12.10
CA LYS A 105 -7.48 13.62 12.49
C LYS A 105 -7.00 13.69 13.93
N GLU A 106 -6.07 14.59 14.19
CA GLU A 106 -5.72 15.00 15.54
C GLU A 106 -6.85 15.84 16.13
N ASP A 107 -7.17 15.59 17.40
CA ASP A 107 -8.21 16.32 18.11
C ASP A 107 -7.90 17.83 18.13
N HIS A 108 -8.94 18.65 18.05
CA HIS A 108 -8.87 20.12 18.12
C HIS A 108 -8.25 20.86 16.93
N THR A 109 -7.97 20.20 15.81
CA THR A 109 -7.51 20.91 14.60
C THR A 109 -8.68 21.25 13.67
N VAL A 110 -8.84 22.55 13.37
CA VAL A 110 -9.79 23.04 12.36
C VAL A 110 -9.12 22.99 10.99
N TYR A 111 -9.70 22.24 10.07
CA TYR A 111 -9.23 22.18 8.69
C TYR A 111 -10.21 22.87 7.76
N ASP A 112 -9.68 23.49 6.71
CA ASP A 112 -10.47 23.78 5.53
C ASP A 112 -11.02 22.48 4.93
N PRO A 113 -12.35 22.27 4.87
CA PRO A 113 -12.94 21.08 4.28
C PRO A 113 -12.51 20.85 2.83
N ALA A 114 -12.24 21.91 2.06
CA ALA A 114 -11.80 21.78 0.66
C ALA A 114 -10.38 21.19 0.58
N ALA A 115 -9.45 21.67 1.40
CA ALA A 115 -8.10 21.11 1.50
C ALA A 115 -8.10 19.65 1.96
N VAL A 116 -8.92 19.28 2.96
CA VAL A 116 -9.05 17.88 3.41
C VAL A 116 -9.56 17.00 2.29
N ARG A 117 -10.56 17.48 1.54
CA ARG A 117 -11.11 16.74 0.40
C ARG A 117 -10.05 16.54 -0.68
N ALA A 118 -9.35 17.60 -1.08
CA ALA A 118 -8.31 17.54 -2.10
C ALA A 118 -7.20 16.54 -1.73
N LEU A 119 -6.71 16.60 -0.49
CA LEU A 119 -5.67 15.68 -0.02
C LEU A 119 -6.18 14.23 0.09
N THR A 120 -7.44 14.04 0.50
CA THR A 120 -8.06 12.71 0.55
C THR A 120 -8.20 12.13 -0.86
N ASP A 121 -8.67 12.92 -1.82
CA ASP A 121 -8.81 12.50 -3.22
C ASP A 121 -7.44 12.14 -3.82
N PHE A 122 -6.40 12.96 -3.55
CA PHE A 122 -5.02 12.68 -3.94
C PHE A 122 -4.50 11.35 -3.36
N MET A 123 -4.73 11.12 -2.06
CA MET A 123 -4.32 9.90 -1.38
C MET A 123 -5.02 8.66 -1.94
N LEU A 124 -6.33 8.74 -2.17
CA LEU A 124 -7.09 7.65 -2.77
C LEU A 124 -6.61 7.33 -4.19
N GLY A 125 -6.36 8.35 -5.02
CA GLY A 125 -5.81 8.17 -6.36
C GLY A 125 -4.44 7.51 -6.34
N THR A 126 -3.54 7.98 -5.47
CA THR A 126 -2.19 7.44 -5.32
C THR A 126 -2.21 5.98 -4.84
N VAL A 127 -3.04 5.66 -3.85
CA VAL A 127 -3.19 4.28 -3.36
C VAL A 127 -3.78 3.38 -4.43
N ALA A 128 -4.83 3.82 -5.14
CA ALA A 128 -5.42 3.03 -6.23
C ALA A 128 -4.39 2.72 -7.33
N GLY A 129 -3.58 3.73 -7.72
CA GLY A 129 -2.50 3.55 -8.68
C GLY A 129 -1.43 2.57 -8.20
N ASN A 130 -0.98 2.70 -6.95
CA ASN A 130 0.01 1.79 -6.36
C ASN A 130 -0.52 0.35 -6.26
N ILE A 131 -1.77 0.16 -5.84
CA ILE A 131 -2.39 -1.18 -5.75
C ILE A 131 -2.49 -1.82 -7.13
N THR A 132 -2.89 -1.05 -8.15
CA THR A 132 -2.94 -1.53 -9.54
C THR A 132 -1.56 -1.96 -10.03
N ALA A 133 -0.55 -1.11 -9.82
CA ALA A 133 0.83 -1.43 -10.18
C ALA A 133 1.38 -2.66 -9.42
N SER A 134 1.03 -2.81 -8.14
CA SER A 134 1.38 -4.01 -7.35
C SER A 134 0.69 -5.26 -7.89
N GLN A 135 -0.58 -5.16 -8.30
CA GLN A 135 -1.29 -6.29 -8.92
C GLN A 135 -0.58 -6.73 -10.21
N GLU A 136 -0.31 -5.80 -11.12
CA GLU A 136 0.39 -6.07 -12.38
C GLU A 136 1.78 -6.69 -12.15
N LEU A 137 2.53 -6.17 -11.17
CA LEU A 137 3.84 -6.72 -10.80
C LEU A 137 3.72 -8.18 -10.34
N ILE A 138 2.78 -8.47 -9.44
CA ILE A 138 2.58 -9.83 -8.91
C ILE A 138 2.15 -10.77 -10.04
N GLU A 139 1.18 -10.37 -10.86
CA GLU A 139 0.70 -11.17 -12.00
C GLU A 139 1.84 -11.47 -12.98
N ASN A 140 2.66 -10.48 -13.34
CA ASN A 140 3.80 -10.68 -14.23
C ASN A 140 4.83 -11.66 -13.65
N VAL A 141 5.17 -11.51 -12.36
CA VAL A 141 6.10 -12.44 -11.69
C VAL A 141 5.54 -13.87 -11.67
N LEU A 142 4.25 -14.04 -11.38
CA LEU A 142 3.60 -15.35 -11.37
C LEU A 142 3.56 -15.99 -12.78
N MET A 143 3.28 -15.19 -13.81
CA MET A 143 3.29 -15.64 -15.20
C MET A 143 4.69 -16.04 -15.65
N ASP A 144 5.71 -15.24 -15.32
CA ASP A 144 7.11 -15.56 -15.64
C ASP A 144 7.57 -16.87 -15.00
N GLN A 145 7.13 -17.16 -13.77
CA GLN A 145 7.43 -18.42 -13.09
C GLN A 145 6.73 -19.61 -13.75
N ALA A 146 5.50 -19.42 -14.25
CA ALA A 146 4.75 -20.49 -14.93
C ALA A 146 5.28 -20.82 -16.33
N VAL A 147 5.93 -19.86 -17.01
CA VAL A 147 6.48 -20.04 -18.36
C VAL A 147 7.94 -20.52 -18.35
N LYS A 148 8.65 -20.37 -17.22
CA LYS A 148 10.00 -20.93 -17.05
C LYS A 148 9.91 -22.47 -16.88
N PRO A 149 10.63 -23.25 -17.72
CA PRO A 149 10.55 -24.71 -17.74
C PRO A 149 11.15 -25.37 -16.49
#